data_AF-A0A519YZV6-F1
#
_entry.id   AF-A0A519YZV6-F1
#
_cell.length_a   1.000
_cell.length_b   1.000
_cell.length_c   1.000
_cell.angle_alpha   90.00
_cell.angle_beta   90.00
_cell.angle_gamma   90.00
#
_symmetry.space_group_name_H-M   'P 1'
#
loop_
_entity.id
_entity.type
_entity.pdbx_description
1 polymer ?
#
loop_
_entity_poly.entity_id
_entity_poly.type
_entity_poly.pdbx_seq_one_letter_code
_entity_poly.pdbx_strand_id
1 'polypeptide(L)'
;FLGADDAELLAQFGADEVLAAIAAGTAEVAGFELAARRIDGAHQYFSRANDFGFSKTSAETFTIWDKEQVLSDMVWVIRQRRPDVLITRFPPDARAGHGHHQASAILAAEAFDAAGDPNRFPEQLKYVQVWQPKRLYWNTGSYFVKPGESMDGYLQLDAGGYNPLLGESYGEIAAHSRSQHRSQGFGAAAQRGEAIEYFQFVKGTPAKTDLFEGVDQTWNRVPGGAAIGKMVSEVIQKYDAANPSASVAALEKISAAVQKLDVGQKYNFWQDEKLVAIANLIQAASGVFVEAIASAPTTVSGGATAIAYEMVNRSGYPVKLNLVTANGDFFPGDPSMQVLDSPELAAAQAIELGSGKRASGSIVAKSRNSFLISQPYWLREMGSIGMYKLPKEFAPPQLVGKPENAPVYTASFHYAVNGGPVQVCTVPVQYKHTDPTLGELYQPLAVVPPVMVNIPPARAYVFADQQPKQVPVTLRAGQAGVAGSLALQVPAGWQAEPATVAFNLKNKDDEQTVNFMLRPLAGAAAGKAELRAVATVGTEKYSRGIQQII
;
A
#
# COMPACT_ATOMS: atom_id res chain seq x y z
N PHE A 1 4.60 -21.14 1.90
CA PHE A 1 4.57 -22.03 0.71
C PHE A 1 3.77 -23.26 1.07
N LEU A 2 2.58 -23.37 0.50
CA LEU A 2 1.66 -24.50 0.68
C LEU A 2 1.78 -25.41 -0.57
N GLY A 3 1.88 -26.71 -0.35
CA GLY A 3 2.28 -27.71 -1.34
C GLY A 3 1.09 -28.30 -2.08
N ALA A 4 1.37 -29.16 -3.07
CA ALA A 4 0.35 -29.79 -3.92
C ALA A 4 -0.61 -30.77 -3.17
N ASP A 5 -0.32 -31.10 -1.90
CA ASP A 5 -1.18 -31.95 -1.06
C ASP A 5 -2.35 -31.17 -0.40
N ASP A 6 -2.43 -29.85 -0.61
CA ASP A 6 -3.39 -28.98 0.09
C ASP A 6 -4.77 -28.87 -0.57
N ALA A 7 -4.99 -29.49 -1.75
CA ALA A 7 -6.32 -29.58 -2.34
C ALA A 7 -7.30 -30.40 -1.47
N GLU A 8 -6.81 -31.36 -0.70
CA GLU A 8 -7.60 -32.06 0.34
C GLU A 8 -7.79 -31.22 1.61
N LEU A 9 -6.84 -30.33 1.96
CA LEU A 9 -7.01 -29.36 3.05
C LEU A 9 -8.10 -28.34 2.73
N LEU A 10 -8.15 -27.85 1.48
CA LEU A 10 -9.21 -26.96 0.99
C LEU A 10 -10.61 -27.59 1.08
N ALA A 11 -10.72 -28.92 1.07
CA ALA A 11 -11.97 -29.64 1.28
C ALA A 11 -12.33 -29.81 2.77
N GLN A 12 -11.34 -29.81 3.68
CA GLN A 12 -11.55 -29.95 5.13
C GLN A 12 -11.91 -28.62 5.80
N PHE A 13 -11.26 -27.52 5.42
CA PHE A 13 -11.53 -26.18 5.94
C PHE A 13 -12.72 -25.53 5.22
N GLY A 14 -13.51 -24.70 5.92
CA GLY A 14 -14.53 -23.89 5.24
C GLY A 14 -13.89 -22.87 4.30
N ALA A 15 -14.57 -22.51 3.20
CA ALA A 15 -14.09 -21.46 2.29
C ALA A 15 -13.72 -20.16 3.03
N ASP A 16 -14.46 -19.84 4.08
CA ASP A 16 -14.26 -18.65 4.93
C ASP A 16 -12.97 -18.71 5.74
N GLU A 17 -12.58 -19.89 6.24
CA GLU A 17 -11.35 -20.10 7.02
C GLU A 17 -10.12 -20.01 6.12
N VAL A 18 -10.22 -20.59 4.92
CA VAL A 18 -9.19 -20.51 3.89
C VAL A 18 -8.99 -19.06 3.46
N LEU A 19 -10.08 -18.31 3.22
CA LEU A 19 -10.01 -16.90 2.85
C LEU A 19 -9.40 -16.03 3.95
N ALA A 20 -9.70 -16.31 5.22
CA ALA A 20 -9.11 -15.59 6.35
C ALA A 20 -7.59 -15.84 6.47
N ALA A 21 -7.14 -17.08 6.24
CA ALA A 21 -5.72 -17.43 6.25
C ALA A 21 -4.97 -16.78 5.07
N ILE A 22 -5.55 -16.82 3.86
CA ILE A 22 -5.01 -16.15 2.67
C ILE A 22 -4.89 -14.64 2.92
N ALA A 23 -5.92 -14.03 3.52
CA ALA A 23 -5.95 -12.61 3.82
C ALA A 23 -4.83 -12.16 4.77
N ALA A 24 -4.65 -12.87 5.89
CA ALA A 24 -3.60 -12.56 6.87
C ALA A 24 -2.20 -12.73 6.29
N GLY A 25 -1.95 -13.84 5.59
CA GLY A 25 -0.67 -14.08 4.92
C GLY A 25 -0.37 -13.03 3.85
N THR A 26 -1.36 -12.66 3.04
CA THR A 26 -1.18 -11.65 1.98
C THR A 26 -0.78 -10.30 2.54
N ALA A 27 -1.42 -9.85 3.63
CA ALA A 27 -1.10 -8.56 4.24
C ALA A 27 0.31 -8.53 4.86
N GLU A 28 0.78 -9.64 5.45
CA GLU A 28 2.15 -9.76 5.95
C GLU A 28 3.18 -9.70 4.81
N VAL A 29 2.95 -10.48 3.74
CA VAL A 29 3.83 -10.48 2.56
C VAL A 29 3.89 -9.11 1.90
N ALA A 30 2.74 -8.43 1.75
CA ALA A 30 2.69 -7.07 1.20
C ALA A 30 3.54 -6.08 2.03
N GLY A 31 3.54 -6.22 3.37
CA GLY A 31 4.39 -5.41 4.25
C GLY A 31 5.89 -5.59 3.97
N PHE A 32 6.34 -6.83 3.77
CA PHE A 32 7.72 -7.13 3.39
C PHE A 32 8.08 -6.64 2.00
N GLU A 33 7.17 -6.74 1.03
CA GLU A 33 7.37 -6.21 -0.33
C GLU A 33 7.53 -4.69 -0.32
N LEU A 34 6.72 -3.99 0.48
CA LEU A 34 6.84 -2.53 0.64
C LEU A 34 8.12 -2.13 1.36
N ALA A 35 8.58 -2.93 2.32
CA ALA A 35 9.89 -2.73 2.95
C ALA A 35 11.03 -2.90 1.93
N ALA A 36 10.95 -3.89 1.03
CA ALA A 36 11.89 -4.07 -0.07
C ALA A 36 11.90 -2.85 -1.01
N ARG A 37 10.70 -2.35 -1.37
CA ARG A 37 10.53 -1.16 -2.21
C ARG A 37 11.10 0.12 -1.59
N ARG A 38 11.08 0.25 -0.26
CA ARG A 38 11.72 1.38 0.44
C ARG A 38 13.24 1.42 0.26
N ILE A 39 13.87 0.29 -0.08
CA ILE A 39 15.31 0.18 -0.34
C ILE A 39 15.64 0.49 -1.80
N ASP A 40 14.92 -0.12 -2.75
CA ASP A 40 15.22 0.05 -4.18
C ASP A 40 14.50 1.23 -4.85
N GLY A 41 13.55 1.85 -4.16
CA GLY A 41 12.81 3.03 -4.63
C GLY A 41 11.70 2.73 -5.63
N ALA A 42 11.40 1.46 -5.95
CA ALA A 42 10.34 1.12 -6.88
C ALA A 42 8.94 1.27 -6.27
N HIS A 43 7.93 1.54 -7.10
CA HIS A 43 6.53 1.58 -6.65
C HIS A 43 5.87 0.21 -6.84
N GLN A 44 5.19 -0.29 -5.80
CA GLN A 44 4.47 -1.57 -5.83
C GLN A 44 2.99 -1.35 -6.15
N TYR A 45 2.43 -2.20 -7.02
CA TYR A 45 1.00 -2.23 -7.32
C TYR A 45 0.48 -3.66 -7.29
N PHE A 46 -0.73 -3.86 -6.74
CA PHE A 46 -1.35 -5.17 -6.60
C PHE A 46 -2.63 -5.30 -7.45
N SER A 47 -2.77 -6.43 -8.13
CA SER A 47 -4.07 -6.85 -8.67
C SER A 47 -4.98 -7.39 -7.57
N ARG A 48 -6.25 -7.62 -7.90
CA ARG A 48 -7.20 -8.26 -6.99
C ARG A 48 -7.09 -9.79 -6.95
N ALA A 49 -6.15 -10.39 -7.68
CA ALA A 49 -5.96 -11.83 -7.69
C ALA A 49 -5.43 -12.32 -6.33
N ASN A 50 -6.03 -13.39 -5.81
CA ASN A 50 -5.57 -14.03 -4.58
C ASN A 50 -4.46 -15.03 -4.90
N ASP A 51 -3.45 -15.11 -4.03
CA ASP A 51 -2.61 -16.30 -3.97
C ASP A 51 -3.40 -17.43 -3.28
N PHE A 52 -3.83 -18.41 -4.07
CA PHE A 52 -4.54 -19.59 -3.57
C PHE A 52 -3.61 -20.80 -3.38
N GLY A 53 -2.30 -20.60 -3.48
CA GLY A 53 -1.29 -21.67 -3.40
C GLY A 53 -0.86 -22.19 -4.77
N PHE A 54 -0.23 -23.37 -4.76
CA PHE A 54 0.41 -23.92 -5.96
C PHE A 54 -0.61 -24.36 -7.03
N SER A 55 -0.36 -23.96 -8.27
CA SER A 55 -1.04 -24.44 -9.48
C SER A 55 -0.01 -24.87 -10.51
N LYS A 56 -0.33 -25.89 -11.32
CA LYS A 56 0.62 -26.45 -12.30
C LYS A 56 0.61 -25.72 -13.62
N THR A 57 -0.54 -25.18 -14.02
CA THR A 57 -0.73 -24.57 -15.35
C THR A 57 -1.50 -23.26 -15.27
N SER A 58 -1.31 -22.37 -16.25
CA SER A 58 -2.13 -21.17 -16.37
C SER A 58 -3.61 -21.48 -16.57
N ALA A 59 -3.95 -22.59 -17.24
CA ALA A 59 -5.33 -23.01 -17.45
C ALA A 59 -6.03 -23.28 -16.11
N GLU A 60 -5.37 -24.02 -15.22
CA GLU A 60 -5.83 -24.24 -13.84
C GLU A 60 -5.96 -22.92 -13.08
N THR A 61 -4.94 -22.05 -13.16
CA THR A 61 -5.02 -20.71 -12.55
C THR A 61 -6.26 -19.94 -13.00
N PHE A 62 -6.56 -19.92 -14.31
CA PHE A 62 -7.71 -19.21 -14.85
C PHE A 62 -9.07 -19.90 -14.59
N THR A 63 -9.10 -21.08 -13.97
CA THR A 63 -10.35 -21.62 -13.39
C THR A 63 -10.69 -21.00 -12.05
N ILE A 64 -9.70 -20.44 -11.34
CA ILE A 64 -9.85 -19.85 -10.01
C ILE A 64 -9.80 -18.32 -10.09
N TRP A 65 -8.82 -17.76 -10.79
CA TRP A 65 -8.75 -16.33 -11.09
C TRP A 65 -9.75 -15.97 -12.18
N ASP A 66 -10.45 -14.85 -11.98
CA ASP A 66 -11.18 -14.21 -13.06
C ASP A 66 -10.19 -13.49 -13.98
N LYS A 67 -9.84 -14.17 -15.08
CA LYS A 67 -8.84 -13.70 -16.05
C LYS A 67 -9.11 -12.26 -16.54
N GLU A 68 -10.35 -11.91 -16.86
CA GLU A 68 -10.68 -10.58 -17.40
C GLU A 68 -10.59 -9.51 -16.31
N GLN A 69 -10.94 -9.82 -15.06
CA GLN A 69 -10.75 -8.88 -13.96
C GLN A 69 -9.27 -8.63 -13.64
N VAL A 70 -8.43 -9.67 -13.64
CA VAL A 70 -6.97 -9.49 -13.45
C VAL A 70 -6.36 -8.73 -14.62
N LEU A 71 -6.78 -9.03 -15.85
CA LEU A 71 -6.36 -8.28 -17.04
C LEU A 71 -6.74 -6.80 -16.94
N SER A 72 -7.97 -6.51 -16.52
CA SER A 72 -8.44 -5.13 -16.28
C SER A 72 -7.55 -4.40 -15.28
N ASP A 73 -7.13 -5.05 -14.20
CA ASP A 73 -6.27 -4.46 -13.17
C ASP A 73 -4.88 -4.10 -13.72
N MET A 74 -4.30 -4.97 -14.53
CA MET A 74 -3.01 -4.71 -15.19
C MET A 74 -3.12 -3.56 -16.19
N VAL A 75 -4.19 -3.53 -17.00
CA VAL A 75 -4.45 -2.43 -17.95
C VAL A 75 -4.64 -1.10 -17.22
N TRP A 76 -5.34 -1.12 -16.09
CA TRP A 76 -5.54 0.06 -15.25
C TRP A 76 -4.19 0.66 -14.81
N VAL A 77 -3.29 -0.16 -14.26
CA VAL A 77 -1.96 0.29 -13.82
C VAL A 77 -1.13 0.80 -14.98
N ILE A 78 -1.13 0.12 -16.13
CA ILE A 78 -0.40 0.57 -17.34
C ILE A 78 -0.90 1.95 -17.79
N ARG A 79 -2.22 2.15 -17.86
CA ARG A 79 -2.80 3.44 -18.26
C ARG A 79 -2.56 4.55 -17.23
N GLN A 80 -2.57 4.20 -15.95
CA GLN A 80 -2.30 5.14 -14.86
C GLN A 80 -0.83 5.58 -14.81
N ARG A 81 0.11 4.65 -15.03
CA ARG A 81 1.56 4.87 -14.82
C ARG A 81 2.35 5.11 -16.10
N ARG A 82 1.74 4.86 -17.27
CA ARG A 82 2.30 5.10 -18.60
C ARG A 82 3.73 4.58 -18.80
N PRO A 83 4.01 3.29 -18.50
CA PRO A 83 5.36 2.74 -18.67
C PRO A 83 5.74 2.66 -20.16
N ASP A 84 6.95 3.09 -20.51
CA ASP A 84 7.47 2.95 -21.88
C ASP A 84 7.88 1.49 -22.19
N VAL A 85 8.35 0.76 -21.18
CA VAL A 85 8.85 -0.63 -21.28
C VAL A 85 8.17 -1.48 -20.23
N LEU A 86 7.67 -2.65 -20.64
CA LEU A 86 7.20 -3.70 -19.74
C LEU A 86 8.21 -4.84 -19.69
N ILE A 87 8.41 -5.41 -18.50
CA ILE A 87 9.28 -6.57 -18.27
C ILE A 87 8.49 -7.60 -17.48
N THR A 88 8.45 -8.82 -17.97
CA THR A 88 7.94 -9.99 -17.23
C THR A 88 9.11 -10.80 -16.71
N ARG A 89 8.95 -11.45 -15.56
CA ARG A 89 10.01 -12.31 -14.99
C ARG A 89 9.95 -13.75 -15.53
N PHE A 90 8.78 -14.20 -15.94
CA PHE A 90 8.53 -15.59 -16.30
C PHE A 90 8.03 -15.72 -17.75
N PRO A 91 8.24 -16.89 -18.40
CA PRO A 91 7.70 -17.16 -19.72
C PRO A 91 6.22 -17.57 -19.64
N PRO A 92 5.47 -17.48 -20.76
CA PRO A 92 4.06 -17.90 -20.83
C PRO A 92 3.88 -19.43 -20.96
N ASP A 93 4.91 -20.24 -20.67
CA ASP A 93 4.91 -21.69 -20.81
C ASP A 93 5.42 -22.42 -19.55
N ALA A 94 5.50 -23.76 -19.63
CA ALA A 94 5.84 -24.64 -18.53
C ALA A 94 7.20 -24.34 -17.87
N ARG A 95 8.12 -23.63 -18.55
CA ARG A 95 9.39 -23.19 -17.95
C ARG A 95 9.17 -22.29 -16.73
N ALA A 96 8.03 -21.62 -16.64
CA ALA A 96 7.67 -20.79 -15.49
C ALA A 96 7.54 -21.57 -14.16
N GLY A 97 7.40 -22.90 -14.22
CA GLY A 97 7.34 -23.83 -13.08
C GLY A 97 6.03 -23.80 -12.29
N HIS A 98 5.40 -22.63 -12.15
CA HIS A 98 4.14 -22.43 -11.44
C HIS A 98 3.10 -21.78 -12.35
N GLY A 99 1.85 -22.25 -12.29
CA GLY A 99 0.71 -21.71 -13.04
C GLY A 99 0.46 -20.21 -12.84
N HIS A 100 0.73 -19.62 -11.67
CA HIS A 100 0.64 -18.17 -11.45
C HIS A 100 1.69 -17.40 -12.26
N HIS A 101 2.92 -17.91 -12.31
CA HIS A 101 3.99 -17.34 -13.11
C HIS A 101 3.63 -17.38 -14.60
N GLN A 102 3.15 -18.53 -15.08
CA GLN A 102 2.70 -18.68 -16.46
C GLN A 102 1.54 -17.72 -16.80
N ALA A 103 0.52 -17.67 -15.93
CA ALA A 103 -0.65 -16.82 -16.09
C ALA A 103 -0.29 -15.32 -16.13
N SER A 104 0.59 -14.87 -15.24
CA SER A 104 1.03 -13.47 -15.21
C SER A 104 1.78 -13.05 -16.47
N ALA A 105 2.61 -13.93 -17.05
CA ALA A 105 3.30 -13.67 -18.32
C ALA A 105 2.32 -13.57 -19.51
N ILE A 106 1.32 -14.46 -19.56
CA ILE A 106 0.25 -14.41 -20.56
C ILE A 106 -0.53 -13.10 -20.44
N LEU A 107 -0.97 -12.75 -19.23
CA LEU A 107 -1.72 -11.54 -18.97
C LEU A 107 -0.92 -10.27 -19.26
N ALA A 108 0.39 -10.24 -19.03
CA ALA A 108 1.22 -9.09 -19.38
C ALA A 108 1.26 -8.83 -20.90
N ALA A 109 1.31 -9.89 -21.71
CA ALA A 109 1.25 -9.78 -23.16
C ALA A 109 -0.14 -9.33 -23.64
N GLU A 110 -1.22 -9.76 -22.99
CA GLU A 110 -2.58 -9.30 -23.29
C GLU A 110 -2.82 -7.85 -22.84
N ALA A 111 -2.30 -7.47 -21.67
CA ALA A 111 -2.40 -6.13 -21.11
C ALA A 111 -1.62 -5.11 -21.95
N PHE A 112 -0.48 -5.52 -22.54
CA PHE A 112 0.28 -4.69 -23.48
C PHE A 112 -0.57 -4.23 -24.67
N ASP A 113 -1.41 -5.11 -25.24
CA ASP A 113 -2.29 -4.75 -26.35
C ASP A 113 -3.52 -3.97 -25.84
N ALA A 114 -4.15 -4.46 -24.77
CA ALA A 114 -5.40 -3.89 -24.26
C ALA A 114 -5.23 -2.47 -23.67
N ALA A 115 -4.04 -2.12 -23.17
CA ALA A 115 -3.79 -0.80 -22.62
C ALA A 115 -3.85 0.33 -23.67
N GLY A 116 -3.43 0.03 -24.91
CA GLY A 116 -3.51 0.93 -26.06
C GLY A 116 -4.86 0.94 -26.78
N ASP A 117 -5.71 -0.07 -26.57
CA ASP A 117 -7.01 -0.20 -27.24
C ASP A 117 -8.13 0.52 -26.47
N PRO A 118 -8.77 1.58 -27.04
CA PRO A 118 -9.86 2.28 -26.36
C PRO A 118 -11.14 1.46 -26.20
N ASN A 119 -11.29 0.34 -26.93
CA ASN A 119 -12.45 -0.54 -26.82
C ASN A 119 -12.30 -1.60 -25.71
N ARG A 120 -11.08 -1.78 -25.16
CA ARG A 120 -10.84 -2.65 -24.01
C ARG A 120 -10.95 -1.84 -22.72
N PHE A 121 -11.80 -2.31 -21.81
CA PHE A 121 -12.08 -1.66 -20.53
C PHE A 121 -12.42 -0.16 -20.68
N PRO A 122 -13.38 0.22 -21.55
CA PRO A 122 -13.69 1.62 -21.85
C PRO A 122 -14.19 2.39 -20.62
N GLU A 123 -14.73 1.70 -19.61
CA GLU A 123 -15.13 2.29 -18.33
C GLU A 123 -13.97 2.94 -17.57
N GLN A 124 -12.74 2.47 -17.75
CA GLN A 124 -11.54 3.07 -17.16
C GLN A 124 -11.22 4.45 -17.74
N LEU A 125 -11.60 4.69 -19.00
CA LEU A 125 -11.27 5.93 -19.72
C LEU A 125 -11.99 7.17 -19.18
N LYS A 126 -12.88 6.98 -18.19
CA LYS A 126 -13.43 8.05 -17.35
C LYS A 126 -12.38 8.69 -16.43
N TYR A 127 -11.26 8.01 -16.17
CA TYR A 127 -10.24 8.42 -15.19
C TYR A 127 -8.83 8.44 -15.77
N VAL A 128 -8.56 7.58 -16.77
CA VAL A 128 -7.25 7.46 -17.41
C VAL A 128 -7.39 7.58 -18.93
N GLN A 129 -6.26 7.65 -19.64
CA GLN A 129 -6.22 7.59 -21.09
C GLN A 129 -5.60 6.26 -21.53
N VAL A 130 -5.85 5.86 -22.77
CA VAL A 130 -5.11 4.74 -23.36
C VAL A 130 -3.61 5.04 -23.35
N TRP A 131 -2.82 3.99 -23.15
CA TRP A 131 -1.39 4.08 -23.21
C TRP A 131 -0.85 2.81 -23.83
N GLN A 132 -0.12 2.95 -24.93
CA GLN A 132 0.57 1.83 -25.57
C GLN A 132 2.03 1.85 -25.12
N PRO A 133 2.47 0.91 -24.27
CA PRO A 133 3.90 0.74 -24.01
C PRO A 133 4.64 0.46 -25.32
N LYS A 134 5.88 0.92 -25.42
CA LYS A 134 6.67 0.77 -26.66
C LYS A 134 7.07 -0.67 -26.90
N ARG A 135 7.32 -1.43 -25.82
CA ARG A 135 7.76 -2.82 -25.89
C ARG A 135 7.52 -3.61 -24.61
N LEU A 136 7.47 -4.92 -24.79
CA LEU A 136 7.42 -5.93 -23.73
C LEU A 136 8.58 -6.92 -23.93
N TYR A 137 9.31 -7.16 -22.85
CA TYR A 137 10.35 -8.19 -22.75
C TYR A 137 10.05 -9.21 -21.67
N TRP A 138 10.61 -10.40 -21.83
CA TRP A 138 10.79 -11.37 -20.76
C TRP A 138 12.24 -11.30 -20.29
N ASN A 139 12.45 -10.93 -19.01
CA ASN A 139 13.75 -11.08 -18.38
C ASN A 139 13.97 -12.56 -18.01
N THR A 140 14.78 -13.24 -18.81
CA THR A 140 15.15 -14.63 -18.59
C THR A 140 16.21 -14.77 -17.49
N GLY A 141 16.94 -13.71 -17.16
CA GLY A 141 18.20 -13.82 -16.43
C GLY A 141 19.15 -14.85 -17.05
N SER A 142 20.24 -15.17 -16.36
CA SER A 142 21.17 -16.21 -16.80
C SER A 142 20.64 -17.63 -16.61
N TYR A 143 19.68 -17.83 -15.70
CA TYR A 143 19.18 -19.15 -15.31
C TYR A 143 18.39 -19.88 -16.41
N PHE A 144 17.66 -19.14 -17.25
CA PHE A 144 16.80 -19.72 -18.30
C PHE A 144 17.49 -19.86 -19.66
N VAL A 145 18.72 -19.35 -19.79
CA VAL A 145 19.50 -19.44 -21.03
C VAL A 145 20.29 -20.76 -21.03
N LYS A 146 20.13 -21.57 -22.08
CA LYS A 146 20.83 -22.85 -22.17
C LYS A 146 22.26 -22.67 -22.67
N PRO A 147 23.22 -23.51 -22.22
CA PRO A 147 24.55 -23.53 -22.83
C PRO A 147 24.47 -23.77 -24.35
N GLY A 148 25.08 -22.88 -25.13
CA GLY A 148 25.10 -22.95 -26.59
C GLY A 148 23.84 -22.41 -27.29
N GLU A 149 22.89 -21.83 -26.55
CA GLU A 149 21.75 -21.12 -27.14
C GLU A 149 22.22 -19.86 -27.89
N SER A 150 21.58 -19.55 -29.03
CA SER A 150 21.91 -18.33 -29.76
C SER A 150 21.45 -17.11 -28.96
N MET A 151 22.37 -16.17 -28.77
CA MET A 151 22.12 -14.91 -28.09
C MET A 151 21.51 -13.85 -29.02
N ASP A 152 21.35 -14.14 -30.32
CA ASP A 152 20.84 -13.17 -31.31
C ASP A 152 19.40 -12.70 -31.00
N GLY A 153 18.64 -13.52 -30.25
CA GLY A 153 17.28 -13.21 -29.79
C GLY A 153 17.21 -12.45 -28.46
N TYR A 154 18.35 -12.15 -27.84
CA TYR A 154 18.44 -11.56 -26.52
C TYR A 154 19.07 -10.17 -26.56
N LEU A 155 18.46 -9.24 -25.84
CA LEU A 155 19.12 -8.01 -25.41
C LEU A 155 19.88 -8.31 -24.11
N GLN A 156 21.14 -7.89 -24.05
CA GLN A 156 21.99 -8.03 -22.86
C GLN A 156 22.13 -6.68 -22.17
N LEU A 157 22.08 -6.68 -20.84
CA LEU A 157 22.26 -5.48 -20.03
C LEU A 157 23.06 -5.83 -18.77
N ASP A 158 24.07 -5.03 -18.45
CA ASP A 158 24.69 -5.09 -17.12
C ASP A 158 23.77 -4.45 -16.07
N ALA A 159 23.17 -5.29 -15.23
CA ALA A 159 22.34 -4.89 -14.11
C ALA A 159 23.10 -4.83 -12.78
N GLY A 160 24.41 -5.11 -12.79
CA GLY A 160 25.25 -5.13 -11.59
C GLY A 160 25.90 -3.78 -11.26
N GLY A 161 26.01 -2.89 -12.24
CA GLY A 161 26.77 -1.64 -12.22
C GLY A 161 26.74 -0.79 -10.93
N TYR A 162 27.75 0.08 -10.80
CA TYR A 162 27.96 0.92 -9.63
C TYR A 162 27.23 2.27 -9.74
N ASN A 163 26.47 2.65 -8.71
CA ASN A 163 25.87 3.97 -8.60
C ASN A 163 26.74 4.89 -7.70
N PRO A 164 27.51 5.84 -8.27
CA PRO A 164 28.41 6.69 -7.50
C PRO A 164 27.69 7.69 -6.59
N LEU A 165 26.40 7.98 -6.83
CA LEU A 165 25.63 8.87 -5.96
C LEU A 165 25.20 8.17 -4.67
N LEU A 166 24.95 6.85 -4.75
CA LEU A 166 24.56 6.02 -3.60
C LEU A 166 25.77 5.36 -2.93
N GLY A 167 26.89 5.25 -3.65
CA GLY A 167 28.07 4.54 -3.15
C GLY A 167 27.94 3.01 -3.19
N GLU A 168 26.93 2.48 -3.90
CA GLU A 168 26.58 1.05 -3.91
C GLU A 168 26.39 0.52 -5.34
N SER A 169 26.67 -0.77 -5.52
CA SER A 169 26.33 -1.52 -6.75
C SER A 169 24.85 -1.90 -6.74
N TYR A 170 24.20 -1.99 -7.91
CA TYR A 170 22.80 -2.40 -7.98
C TYR A 170 22.56 -3.83 -7.45
N GLY A 171 23.57 -4.71 -7.54
CA GLY A 171 23.54 -6.03 -6.90
C GLY A 171 23.55 -6.00 -5.36
N GLU A 172 24.10 -4.95 -4.74
CA GLU A 172 24.05 -4.74 -3.29
C GLU A 172 22.65 -4.26 -2.88
N ILE A 173 22.11 -3.27 -3.58
CA ILE A 173 20.74 -2.77 -3.40
C ILE A 173 19.72 -3.92 -3.56
N ALA A 174 19.89 -4.75 -4.59
CA ALA A 174 19.05 -5.92 -4.83
C ALA A 174 19.10 -6.92 -3.67
N ALA A 175 20.28 -7.20 -3.10
CA ALA A 175 20.42 -8.11 -1.96
C ALA A 175 19.77 -7.54 -0.69
N HIS A 176 19.91 -6.24 -0.42
CA HIS A 176 19.26 -5.57 0.71
C HIS A 176 17.73 -5.59 0.57
N SER A 177 17.22 -5.30 -0.64
CA SER A 177 15.79 -5.37 -0.99
C SER A 177 15.24 -6.79 -0.81
N ARG A 178 15.91 -7.79 -1.41
CA ARG A 178 15.52 -9.21 -1.33
C ARG A 178 15.50 -9.74 0.12
N SER A 179 16.38 -9.23 0.97
CA SER A 179 16.46 -9.61 2.39
C SER A 179 15.30 -9.08 3.25
N GLN A 180 14.45 -8.19 2.72
CA GLN A 180 13.21 -7.80 3.39
C GLN A 180 12.10 -8.84 3.27
N HIS A 181 12.18 -9.78 2.32
CA HIS A 181 11.26 -10.92 2.17
C HIS A 181 11.56 -12.01 3.21
N ARG A 182 11.43 -11.65 4.49
CA ARG A 182 11.90 -12.43 5.64
C ARG A 182 11.11 -13.71 5.81
N SER A 183 9.78 -13.67 5.68
CA SER A 183 8.92 -14.86 5.81
C SER A 183 9.13 -15.87 4.68
N GLN A 184 9.66 -15.46 3.53
CA GLN A 184 10.03 -16.34 2.42
C GLN A 184 11.48 -16.85 2.50
N GLY A 185 12.30 -16.30 3.39
CA GLY A 185 13.71 -16.69 3.52
C GLY A 185 14.56 -16.31 2.32
N PHE A 186 14.25 -15.21 1.61
CA PHE A 186 14.96 -14.81 0.38
C PHE A 186 16.23 -13.97 0.60
N GLY A 187 16.79 -13.95 1.81
CA GLY A 187 18.09 -13.34 2.06
C GLY A 187 19.13 -13.74 1.01
N ALA A 188 19.92 -12.78 0.54
CA ALA A 188 20.95 -13.00 -0.46
C ALA A 188 22.26 -12.32 -0.07
N ALA A 189 23.38 -12.92 -0.46
CA ALA A 189 24.66 -12.24 -0.39
C ALA A 189 24.69 -11.09 -1.40
N ALA A 190 25.24 -9.95 -0.97
CA ALA A 190 25.44 -8.79 -1.84
C ALA A 190 26.45 -9.10 -2.95
N GLN A 191 26.10 -8.74 -4.19
CA GLN A 191 26.97 -8.90 -5.35
C GLN A 191 27.50 -7.53 -5.82
N ARG A 192 28.77 -7.49 -6.20
CA ARG A 192 29.48 -6.28 -6.65
C ARG A 192 30.11 -6.54 -8.01
N GLY A 193 30.11 -5.54 -8.87
CA GLY A 193 30.59 -5.64 -10.24
C GLY A 193 29.50 -6.07 -11.23
N GLU A 194 29.92 -6.47 -12.42
CA GLU A 194 29.04 -6.79 -13.54
C GLU A 194 28.07 -7.94 -13.21
N ALA A 195 26.81 -7.77 -13.59
CA ALA A 195 25.78 -8.80 -13.53
C ALA A 195 24.95 -8.74 -14.81
N ILE A 196 25.36 -9.50 -15.82
CA ILE A 196 24.67 -9.52 -17.13
C ILE A 196 23.32 -10.23 -17.02
N GLU A 197 22.27 -9.48 -17.34
CA GLU A 197 20.89 -9.95 -17.50
C GLU A 197 20.51 -10.05 -18.98
N TYR A 198 19.60 -10.97 -19.29
CA TYR A 198 19.19 -11.31 -20.65
C TYR A 198 17.69 -11.11 -20.83
N PHE A 199 17.32 -10.43 -21.92
CA PHE A 199 15.95 -10.02 -22.19
C PHE A 199 15.51 -10.52 -23.56
N GLN A 200 14.52 -11.41 -23.58
CA GLN A 200 13.93 -11.91 -24.82
C GLN A 200 12.75 -11.02 -25.23
N PHE A 201 12.75 -10.57 -26.49
CA PHE A 201 11.68 -9.73 -27.03
C PHE A 201 10.35 -10.50 -27.11
N VAL A 202 9.25 -9.85 -26.69
CA VAL A 202 7.90 -10.44 -26.70
C VAL A 202 6.96 -9.65 -27.61
N LYS A 203 6.83 -8.33 -27.42
CA LYS A 203 5.92 -7.47 -28.22
C LYS A 203 6.44 -6.04 -28.39
N GLY A 204 5.90 -5.34 -29.40
CA GLY A 204 6.14 -3.92 -29.66
C GLY A 204 7.32 -3.66 -30.61
N THR A 205 8.11 -2.64 -30.33
CA THR A 205 9.32 -2.32 -31.11
C THR A 205 10.56 -2.88 -30.43
N PRO A 206 11.28 -3.85 -31.03
CA PRO A 206 12.49 -4.41 -30.44
C PRO A 206 13.58 -3.34 -30.28
N ALA A 207 14.40 -3.51 -29.26
CA ALA A 207 15.63 -2.80 -28.99
C ALA A 207 16.82 -3.77 -29.01
N LYS A 208 18.02 -3.25 -29.29
CA LYS A 208 19.24 -4.07 -29.43
C LYS A 208 20.22 -3.86 -28.29
N THR A 209 20.46 -2.62 -27.90
CA THR A 209 21.52 -2.28 -26.94
C THR A 209 20.99 -1.76 -25.60
N ASP A 210 19.81 -1.14 -25.61
CA ASP A 210 19.24 -0.49 -24.43
C ASP A 210 17.72 -0.66 -24.43
N LEU A 211 17.15 -1.05 -23.28
CA LEU A 211 15.71 -1.27 -23.14
C LEU A 211 14.87 -0.03 -23.48
N PHE A 212 15.43 1.17 -23.44
CA PHE A 212 14.81 2.45 -23.78
C PHE A 212 15.18 2.97 -25.18
N GLU A 213 15.74 2.15 -26.08
CA GLU A 213 16.14 2.59 -27.43
C GLU A 213 15.00 3.33 -28.16
N GLY A 214 15.26 4.55 -28.63
CA GLY A 214 14.28 5.43 -29.28
C GLY A 214 13.11 5.88 -28.40
N VAL A 215 13.17 5.72 -27.08
CA VAL A 215 12.26 6.39 -26.13
C VAL A 215 12.86 7.77 -25.83
N ASP A 216 12.09 8.83 -26.04
CA ASP A 216 12.49 10.16 -25.60
C ASP A 216 12.32 10.28 -24.08
N GLN A 217 13.44 10.25 -23.36
CA GLN A 217 13.49 10.38 -21.90
C GLN A 217 13.68 11.85 -21.46
N THR A 218 13.68 12.80 -22.40
CA THR A 218 13.86 14.22 -22.13
C THR A 218 12.52 14.94 -22.03
N TRP A 219 12.56 16.23 -21.66
CA TRP A 219 11.39 17.09 -21.69
C TRP A 219 10.84 17.38 -23.10
N ASN A 220 11.55 17.01 -24.16
CA ASN A 220 11.04 17.17 -25.53
C ASN A 220 9.81 16.28 -25.81
N ARG A 221 9.63 15.21 -25.01
CA ARG A 221 8.45 14.34 -25.10
C ARG A 221 7.14 15.04 -24.70
N VAL A 222 7.24 16.16 -23.98
CA VAL A 222 6.10 16.95 -23.54
C VAL A 222 6.04 18.22 -24.39
N PRO A 223 4.94 18.51 -25.10
CA PRO A 223 4.77 19.76 -25.83
C PRO A 223 5.05 20.98 -24.91
N GLY A 224 5.94 21.88 -25.36
CA GLY A 224 6.39 23.04 -24.56
C GLY A 224 7.46 22.72 -23.51
N GLY A 225 7.85 21.46 -23.32
CA GLY A 225 8.78 21.02 -22.28
C GLY A 225 10.25 21.37 -22.51
N ALA A 226 10.67 21.65 -23.76
CA ALA A 226 12.09 21.89 -24.08
C ALA A 226 12.74 23.01 -23.23
N ALA A 227 12.00 24.08 -22.93
CA ALA A 227 12.48 25.16 -22.06
C ALA A 227 12.66 24.69 -20.61
N ILE A 228 11.77 23.83 -20.12
CA ILE A 228 11.88 23.20 -18.78
C ILE A 228 13.10 22.30 -18.71
N GLY A 229 13.38 21.52 -19.77
CA GLY A 229 14.59 20.69 -19.83
C GLY A 229 15.89 21.49 -19.68
N LYS A 230 15.95 22.70 -20.26
CA LYS A 230 17.09 23.62 -20.09
C LYS A 230 17.21 24.09 -18.64
N MET A 231 16.11 24.54 -18.03
CA MET A 231 16.10 24.97 -16.63
C MET A 231 16.54 23.85 -15.67
N VAL A 232 16.07 22.62 -15.89
CA VAL A 232 16.48 21.44 -15.09
C VAL A 232 17.98 21.18 -15.25
N SER A 233 18.50 21.23 -16.47
CA SER A 233 19.94 21.02 -16.72
C SER A 233 20.81 22.07 -16.02
N GLU A 234 20.37 23.34 -16.03
CA GLU A 234 21.05 24.42 -15.31
C GLU A 234 21.06 24.22 -13.79
N VAL A 235 19.95 23.71 -13.21
CA VAL A 235 19.89 23.38 -11.78
C VAL A 235 20.84 22.24 -11.44
N ILE A 236 20.84 21.17 -12.23
CA ILE A 236 21.74 20.03 -12.03
C ILE A 236 23.20 20.48 -12.09
N GLN A 237 23.57 21.31 -13.07
CA GLN A 237 24.93 21.80 -13.23
C GLN A 237 25.40 22.67 -12.06
N LYS A 238 24.48 23.43 -11.44
CA LYS A 238 24.78 24.35 -10.33
C LYS A 238 24.49 23.73 -8.95
N TYR A 239 24.10 22.46 -8.89
CA TYR A 239 23.76 21.80 -7.64
C TYR A 239 24.99 21.73 -6.73
N ASP A 240 24.85 22.26 -5.52
CA ASP A 240 25.86 22.21 -4.47
C ASP A 240 25.40 21.24 -3.39
N ALA A 241 26.09 20.11 -3.24
CA ALA A 241 25.77 19.10 -2.24
C ALA A 241 25.97 19.61 -0.79
N ALA A 242 26.84 20.62 -0.58
CA ALA A 242 27.03 21.26 0.71
C ALA A 242 25.99 22.36 0.99
N ASN A 243 25.30 22.85 -0.05
CA ASN A 243 24.20 23.80 0.07
C ASN A 243 23.05 23.51 -0.90
N PRO A 244 22.30 22.41 -0.71
CA PRO A 244 21.18 22.05 -1.59
C PRO A 244 20.13 23.15 -1.72
N SER A 245 19.96 23.95 -0.67
CA SER A 245 18.95 25.02 -0.61
C SER A 245 19.18 26.14 -1.63
N ALA A 246 20.41 26.28 -2.15
CA ALA A 246 20.69 27.18 -3.27
C ALA A 246 19.88 26.85 -4.54
N SER A 247 19.38 25.60 -4.65
CA SER A 247 18.57 25.16 -5.80
C SER A 247 17.09 25.55 -5.68
N VAL A 248 16.59 25.89 -4.48
CA VAL A 248 15.14 26.06 -4.21
C VAL A 248 14.51 27.09 -5.14
N ALA A 249 15.09 28.29 -5.25
CA ALA A 249 14.53 29.35 -6.09
C ALA A 249 14.46 28.96 -7.58
N ALA A 250 15.38 28.11 -8.06
CA ALA A 250 15.35 27.62 -9.44
C ALA A 250 14.32 26.49 -9.62
N LEU A 251 14.18 25.60 -8.63
CA LEU A 251 13.12 24.58 -8.60
C LEU A 251 11.72 25.21 -8.56
N GLU A 252 11.53 26.30 -7.82
CA GLU A 252 10.26 27.05 -7.80
C GLU A 252 9.93 27.65 -9.17
N LYS A 253 10.93 28.18 -9.89
CA LYS A 253 10.75 28.66 -11.27
C LYS A 253 10.37 27.52 -12.22
N ILE A 254 10.99 26.35 -12.06
CA ILE A 254 10.65 25.15 -12.83
C ILE A 254 9.21 24.73 -12.52
N SER A 255 8.81 24.69 -11.25
CA SER A 255 7.43 24.40 -10.84
C SER A 255 6.43 25.33 -11.52
N ALA A 256 6.68 26.65 -11.47
CA ALA A 256 5.84 27.64 -12.13
C ALA A 256 5.79 27.48 -13.67
N ALA A 257 6.88 27.05 -14.30
CA ALA A 257 6.90 26.77 -15.74
C ALA A 257 6.09 25.51 -16.10
N VAL A 258 6.21 24.46 -15.28
CA VAL A 258 5.47 23.20 -15.44
C VAL A 258 3.96 23.44 -15.25
N GLN A 259 3.56 24.25 -14.27
CA GLN A 259 2.15 24.65 -14.05
C GLN A 259 1.55 25.38 -15.27
N LYS A 260 2.36 26.08 -16.06
CA LYS A 260 1.93 26.85 -17.24
C LYS A 260 1.90 26.03 -18.53
N LEU A 261 2.27 24.75 -18.50
CA LEU A 261 2.16 23.89 -19.67
C LEU A 261 0.69 23.72 -20.05
N ASP A 262 0.28 24.33 -21.16
CA ASP A 262 -0.97 24.01 -21.83
C ASP A 262 -0.79 22.71 -22.61
N VAL A 263 -1.35 21.62 -22.09
CA VAL A 263 -1.24 20.32 -22.73
C VAL A 263 -2.45 19.94 -23.57
N GLY A 264 -3.46 20.81 -23.72
CA GLY A 264 -4.62 20.57 -24.58
C GLY A 264 -5.39 19.26 -24.30
N GLN A 265 -5.22 18.65 -23.13
CA GLN A 265 -5.79 17.35 -22.77
C GLN A 265 -6.55 17.41 -21.45
N LYS A 266 -7.59 16.57 -21.35
CA LYS A 266 -8.43 16.43 -20.15
C LYS A 266 -7.65 15.92 -18.92
N TYR A 267 -6.55 15.17 -19.13
CA TYR A 267 -5.69 14.63 -18.07
C TYR A 267 -4.23 14.89 -18.40
N ASN A 268 -3.48 15.49 -17.46
CA ASN A 268 -2.08 15.86 -17.67
C ASN A 268 -1.12 15.06 -16.79
N PHE A 269 -0.92 13.78 -17.13
CA PHE A 269 -0.06 12.87 -16.37
C PHE A 269 1.33 13.45 -16.08
N TRP A 270 2.03 14.00 -17.08
CA TRP A 270 3.40 14.47 -16.89
C TRP A 270 3.48 15.73 -16.02
N GLN A 271 2.54 16.66 -16.15
CA GLN A 271 2.50 17.82 -15.26
C GLN A 271 2.24 17.40 -13.82
N ASP A 272 1.22 16.56 -13.59
CA ASP A 272 0.84 16.12 -12.25
C ASP A 272 2.00 15.39 -11.55
N GLU A 273 2.58 14.40 -12.23
CA GLU A 273 3.72 13.63 -11.70
C GLU A 273 4.94 14.51 -11.45
N LYS A 274 5.25 15.46 -12.35
CA LYS A 274 6.45 16.30 -12.20
C LYS A 274 6.27 17.39 -11.16
N LEU A 275 5.07 17.94 -10.97
CA LEU A 275 4.82 18.90 -9.89
C LEU A 275 4.99 18.28 -8.51
N VAL A 276 4.52 17.04 -8.31
CA VAL A 276 4.77 16.28 -7.07
C VAL A 276 6.28 16.05 -6.88
N ALA A 277 6.99 15.61 -7.92
CA ALA A 277 8.43 15.40 -7.85
C ALA A 277 9.21 16.69 -7.52
N ILE A 278 8.82 17.83 -8.12
CA ILE A 278 9.46 19.13 -7.86
C ILE A 278 9.18 19.61 -6.43
N ALA A 279 7.95 19.43 -5.92
CA ALA A 279 7.61 19.77 -4.54
C ALA A 279 8.48 18.98 -3.54
N ASN A 280 8.65 17.67 -3.77
CA ASN A 280 9.53 16.82 -2.96
C ASN A 280 11.00 17.29 -3.04
N LEU A 281 11.48 17.67 -4.22
CA LEU A 281 12.82 18.23 -4.39
C LEU A 281 12.98 19.57 -3.66
N ILE A 282 11.98 20.45 -3.70
CA ILE A 282 12.00 21.72 -2.98
C ILE A 282 12.08 21.47 -1.48
N GLN A 283 11.26 20.57 -0.93
CA GLN A 283 11.30 20.20 0.48
C GLN A 283 12.68 19.67 0.89
N ALA A 284 13.20 18.69 0.15
CA ALA A 284 14.49 18.07 0.41
C ALA A 284 15.63 19.10 0.31
N ALA A 285 15.66 19.89 -0.76
CA ALA A 285 16.66 20.93 -0.97
C ALA A 285 16.60 22.03 0.11
N SER A 286 15.40 22.40 0.59
CA SER A 286 15.24 23.37 1.68
C SER A 286 15.59 22.83 3.06
N GLY A 287 15.91 21.54 3.20
CA GLY A 287 16.18 20.92 4.50
C GLY A 287 14.97 20.98 5.45
N VAL A 288 13.76 21.11 4.91
CA VAL A 288 12.53 21.20 5.68
C VAL A 288 12.12 19.80 6.08
N PHE A 289 12.14 19.56 7.38
CA PHE A 289 11.57 18.35 7.97
C PHE A 289 10.24 18.67 8.57
N VAL A 290 9.27 17.79 8.37
CA VAL A 290 7.94 17.87 8.98
C VAL A 290 7.52 16.49 9.47
N GLU A 291 6.83 16.45 10.61
CA GLU A 291 6.19 15.22 11.11
C GLU A 291 4.88 15.54 11.83
N ALA A 292 3.98 14.57 11.83
CA ALA A 292 2.71 14.64 12.56
C ALA A 292 2.44 13.32 13.27
N ILE A 293 2.40 13.35 14.59
CA ILE A 293 2.40 12.18 15.46
C ILE A 293 1.14 12.15 16.32
N ALA A 294 0.40 11.04 16.28
CA ALA A 294 -0.67 10.74 17.22
C ALA A 294 -0.09 10.27 18.57
N SER A 295 -0.76 10.59 19.67
CA SER A 295 -0.32 10.18 21.02
C SER A 295 -0.46 8.68 21.30
N ALA A 296 -1.19 7.95 20.46
CA ALA A 296 -1.43 6.52 20.59
C ALA A 296 -1.54 5.85 19.20
N PRO A 297 -1.26 4.53 19.08
CA PRO A 297 -1.37 3.79 17.81
C PRO A 297 -2.81 3.62 17.33
N THR A 298 -3.79 3.82 18.21
CA THR A 298 -5.21 3.65 17.90
C THR A 298 -6.04 4.83 18.40
N THR A 299 -7.08 5.17 17.63
CA THR A 299 -8.14 6.10 18.00
C THR A 299 -9.50 5.44 17.89
N VAL A 300 -10.48 5.89 18.67
CA VAL A 300 -11.84 5.33 18.62
C VAL A 300 -12.67 6.02 17.55
N SER A 301 -13.50 5.26 16.86
CA SER A 301 -14.51 5.81 15.93
C SER A 301 -15.38 6.86 16.62
N GLY A 302 -15.50 8.06 16.05
CA GLY A 302 -16.21 9.17 16.70
C GLY A 302 -15.45 9.90 17.81
N GLY A 303 -14.26 9.42 18.17
CA GLY A 303 -13.39 10.02 19.19
C GLY A 303 -12.57 11.21 18.67
N ALA A 304 -11.84 11.87 19.58
CA ALA A 304 -10.88 12.92 19.24
C ALA A 304 -9.44 12.40 19.36
N THR A 305 -8.58 12.80 18.43
CA THR A 305 -7.16 12.41 18.38
C THR A 305 -6.30 13.65 18.49
N ALA A 306 -5.48 13.74 19.53
CA ALA A 306 -4.44 14.75 19.62
C ALA A 306 -3.29 14.38 18.69
N ILE A 307 -2.91 15.32 17.83
CA ILE A 307 -1.85 15.19 16.84
C ILE A 307 -0.81 16.25 17.17
N ALA A 308 0.37 15.82 17.63
CA ALA A 308 1.52 16.68 17.78
C ALA A 308 2.19 16.86 16.40
N TYR A 309 2.51 18.08 16.02
CA TYR A 309 3.27 18.35 14.80
C TYR A 309 4.61 19.01 15.11
N GLU A 310 5.60 18.75 14.28
CA GLU A 310 6.89 19.43 14.27
C GLU A 310 7.27 19.83 12.84
N MET A 311 7.86 21.01 12.71
CA MET A 311 8.58 21.45 11.51
C MET A 311 9.96 21.95 11.90
N VAL A 312 11.01 21.51 11.21
CA VAL A 312 12.40 21.93 11.44
C VAL A 312 12.98 22.52 10.17
N ASN A 313 13.62 23.69 10.29
CA ASN A 313 14.45 24.26 9.24
C ASN A 313 15.91 23.84 9.44
N ARG A 314 16.44 22.99 8.55
CA ARG A 314 17.85 22.56 8.58
C ARG A 314 18.74 23.35 7.61
N SER A 315 18.17 24.26 6.83
CA SER A 315 18.92 25.08 5.87
C SER A 315 19.42 26.39 6.47
N GLY A 316 20.31 27.07 5.73
CA GLY A 316 20.70 28.46 6.01
C GLY A 316 19.69 29.51 5.53
N TYR A 317 18.64 29.12 4.80
CA TYR A 317 17.61 30.04 4.31
C TYR A 317 16.48 30.16 5.33
N PRO A 318 15.87 31.35 5.52
CA PRO A 318 14.74 31.49 6.42
C PRO A 318 13.54 30.73 5.86
N VAL A 319 12.85 30.00 6.74
CA VAL A 319 11.61 29.28 6.40
C VAL A 319 10.47 29.89 7.20
N LYS A 320 9.41 30.30 6.51
CA LYS A 320 8.20 30.79 7.15
C LYS A 320 7.17 29.67 7.15
N LEU A 321 6.83 29.13 8.31
CA LEU A 321 5.64 28.30 8.46
C LEU A 321 4.43 29.24 8.48
N ASN A 322 3.46 29.03 7.59
CA ASN A 322 2.26 29.86 7.49
C ASN A 322 1.07 29.24 8.21
N LEU A 323 0.87 27.93 8.00
CA LEU A 323 -0.30 27.19 8.46
C LEU A 323 0.01 25.70 8.55
N VAL A 324 -0.53 25.04 9.57
CA VAL A 324 -0.61 23.58 9.65
C VAL A 324 -2.08 23.20 9.71
N THR A 325 -2.52 22.30 8.84
CA THR A 325 -3.88 21.74 8.86
C THR A 325 -3.82 20.23 9.04
N ALA A 326 -4.84 19.65 9.66
CA ALA A 326 -5.08 18.21 9.62
C ALA A 326 -6.32 17.94 8.78
N ASN A 327 -6.18 17.04 7.81
CA ASN A 327 -7.28 16.55 7.00
C ASN A 327 -7.51 15.07 7.33
N GLY A 328 -8.76 14.65 7.40
CA GLY A 328 -9.12 13.24 7.36
C GLY A 328 -9.27 12.81 5.92
N ASP A 329 -8.23 12.20 5.34
CA ASP A 329 -8.29 11.66 3.98
C ASP A 329 -8.87 10.25 4.04
N PHE A 330 -10.19 10.13 3.84
CA PHE A 330 -10.82 8.83 3.69
C PHE A 330 -10.67 8.33 2.25
N PHE A 331 -9.59 7.58 2.01
CA PHE A 331 -9.39 6.69 0.86
C PHE A 331 -9.41 7.29 -0.56
N PRO A 332 -8.60 6.78 -1.51
CA PRO A 332 -8.78 7.09 -2.92
C PRO A 332 -10.00 6.33 -3.44
N GLY A 333 -11.13 7.00 -3.60
CA GLY A 333 -12.33 6.36 -4.14
C GLY A 333 -13.67 6.87 -3.63
N ASP A 334 -13.72 7.75 -2.64
CA ASP A 334 -14.95 8.41 -2.21
C ASP A 334 -15.05 9.81 -2.86
N PRO A 335 -15.78 9.99 -3.97
CA PRO A 335 -16.13 11.31 -4.48
C PRO A 335 -17.28 11.91 -3.65
N SER A 336 -17.07 12.03 -2.35
CA SER A 336 -17.73 13.03 -1.54
C SER A 336 -16.64 13.87 -0.87
N MET A 337 -16.23 14.92 -1.59
CA MET A 337 -15.72 16.14 -0.99
C MET A 337 -16.74 16.61 0.05
N GLN A 338 -16.60 16.15 1.28
CA GLN A 338 -17.08 16.91 2.41
C GLN A 338 -15.90 17.67 2.95
N VAL A 339 -15.85 18.95 2.55
CA VAL A 339 -15.19 19.99 3.32
C VAL A 339 -15.60 19.75 4.77
N LEU A 340 -14.65 19.32 5.61
CA LEU A 340 -14.76 19.66 7.02
C LEU A 340 -14.79 21.18 6.99
N ASP A 341 -15.93 21.80 7.30
CA ASP A 341 -15.98 23.25 7.46
C ASP A 341 -14.81 23.67 8.37
N SER A 342 -13.85 24.33 7.73
CA SER A 342 -13.00 25.42 8.19
C SER A 342 -13.57 26.12 9.44
N PRO A 343 -12.81 26.73 10.38
CA PRO A 343 -11.36 26.86 10.62
C PRO A 343 -11.03 26.83 12.15
N GLU A 344 -11.37 25.76 12.89
CA GLU A 344 -11.27 25.83 14.37
C GLU A 344 -9.89 25.47 14.96
N LEU A 345 -8.90 25.09 14.15
CA LEU A 345 -7.57 24.73 14.66
C LEU A 345 -6.44 25.52 13.99
N ALA A 346 -5.95 26.47 14.79
CA ALA A 346 -4.78 27.33 14.66
C ALA A 346 -4.87 28.47 13.63
N ALA A 347 -5.23 29.65 14.15
CA ALA A 347 -4.78 30.94 13.66
C ALA A 347 -3.34 30.87 13.12
N ALA A 348 -3.08 31.60 12.03
CA ALA A 348 -1.78 31.72 11.39
C ALA A 348 -0.64 31.77 12.41
N GLN A 349 -0.01 30.63 12.69
CA GLN A 349 1.28 30.56 13.34
C GLN A 349 2.29 30.87 12.26
N ALA A 350 2.25 32.12 11.77
CA ALA A 350 3.28 32.67 10.93
C ALA A 350 4.55 32.71 11.77
N ILE A 351 5.31 31.62 11.75
CA ILE A 351 6.55 31.48 12.51
C ILE A 351 7.69 31.53 11.50
N GLU A 352 8.59 32.46 11.72
CA GLU A 352 9.85 32.51 10.99
C GLU A 352 10.87 31.61 11.69
N LEU A 353 11.34 30.60 10.97
CA LEU A 353 12.32 29.63 11.42
C LEU A 353 13.67 29.95 10.79
N GLY A 354 14.60 30.42 11.61
CA GLY A 354 16.02 30.45 11.26
C GLY A 354 16.63 29.04 11.22
N SER A 355 17.90 28.96 10.82
CA SER A 355 18.62 27.69 10.73
C SER A 355 18.65 26.93 12.06
N GLY A 356 18.34 25.64 12.02
CA GLY A 356 18.26 24.75 13.18
C GLY A 356 17.08 25.01 14.12
N LYS A 357 16.17 25.95 13.79
CA LYS A 357 14.99 26.22 14.60
C LYS A 357 13.84 25.29 14.25
N ARG A 358 13.00 25.03 15.25
CA ARG A 358 11.81 24.20 15.14
C ARG A 358 10.54 24.97 15.51
N ALA A 359 9.44 24.68 14.83
CA ALA A 359 8.09 25.00 15.25
C ALA A 359 7.39 23.70 15.66
N SER A 360 6.66 23.72 16.76
CA SER A 360 5.90 22.56 17.22
C SER A 360 4.56 23.01 17.77
N GLY A 361 3.54 22.16 17.63
CA GLY A 361 2.24 22.40 18.23
C GLY A 361 1.39 21.14 18.28
N SER A 362 0.12 21.32 18.62
CA SER A 362 -0.84 20.23 18.68
C SER A 362 -2.16 20.65 18.03
N ILE A 363 -2.76 19.73 17.28
CA ILE A 363 -4.08 19.87 16.67
C ILE A 363 -4.94 18.69 17.10
N VAL A 364 -6.23 18.92 17.31
CA VAL A 364 -7.17 17.87 17.73
C VAL A 364 -8.07 17.49 16.55
N ALA A 365 -7.80 16.35 15.92
CA ALA A 365 -8.66 15.84 14.86
C ALA A 365 -9.83 15.06 15.46
N LYS A 366 -11.07 15.44 15.12
CA LYS A 366 -12.27 14.71 15.50
C LYS A 366 -12.59 13.66 14.45
N SER A 367 -12.65 12.40 14.87
CA SER A 367 -13.13 11.28 14.05
C SER A 367 -14.64 11.43 13.85
N ARG A 368 -15.13 11.18 12.63
CA ARG A 368 -16.56 11.20 12.34
C ARG A 368 -17.22 9.91 12.85
N ASN A 369 -18.49 10.00 13.24
CA ASN A 369 -19.27 8.89 13.82
C ASN A 369 -19.66 7.76 12.84
N SER A 370 -19.05 7.66 11.66
CA SER A 370 -19.47 6.71 10.63
C SER A 370 -18.43 5.60 10.40
N PHE A 371 -18.73 4.40 10.91
CA PHE A 371 -18.38 3.04 10.45
C PHE A 371 -16.93 2.65 10.04
N LEU A 372 -15.96 3.55 10.03
CA LEU A 372 -14.66 3.32 9.39
C LEU A 372 -13.61 2.81 10.38
N ILE A 373 -13.87 1.63 10.94
CA ILE A 373 -12.81 0.83 11.59
C ILE A 373 -11.72 0.54 10.54
N SER A 374 -10.46 0.69 10.94
CA SER A 374 -9.31 0.40 10.10
C SER A 374 -9.20 -1.10 9.85
N GLN A 375 -9.26 -1.48 8.57
CA GLN A 375 -8.96 -2.81 8.06
C GLN A 375 -8.54 -2.69 6.59
N PRO A 376 -7.73 -3.61 6.05
CA PRO A 376 -7.37 -3.57 4.63
C PRO A 376 -8.59 -3.49 3.72
N TYR A 377 -8.58 -2.59 2.73
CA TYR A 377 -9.77 -2.32 1.91
C TYR A 377 -10.27 -3.55 1.15
N TRP A 378 -9.35 -4.43 0.74
CA TRP A 378 -9.64 -5.66 0.00
C TRP A 378 -10.25 -6.76 0.87
N LEU A 379 -10.31 -6.58 2.20
CA LEU A 379 -10.93 -7.49 3.16
C LEU A 379 -12.27 -6.97 3.70
N ARG A 380 -12.73 -5.80 3.24
CA ARG A 380 -14.01 -5.22 3.67
C ARG A 380 -15.20 -6.05 3.22
N GLU A 381 -15.14 -6.52 1.98
CA GLU A 381 -16.10 -7.46 1.43
C GLU A 381 -15.43 -8.82 1.20
N MET A 382 -16.16 -9.88 1.49
CA MET A 382 -15.67 -11.24 1.25
C MET A 382 -15.47 -11.47 -0.26
N GLY A 383 -14.27 -11.92 -0.61
CA GLY A 383 -13.89 -12.30 -1.97
C GLY A 383 -14.32 -13.72 -2.35
N SER A 384 -13.92 -14.13 -3.55
CA SER A 384 -13.89 -15.55 -3.94
C SER A 384 -12.53 -16.14 -3.61
N ILE A 385 -12.34 -17.46 -3.77
CA ILE A 385 -11.04 -18.11 -3.60
C ILE A 385 -9.96 -17.44 -4.45
N GLY A 386 -10.29 -17.04 -5.69
CA GLY A 386 -9.32 -16.45 -6.61
C GLY A 386 -9.26 -14.93 -6.66
N MET A 387 -10.22 -14.22 -6.08
CA MET A 387 -10.33 -12.76 -6.24
C MET A 387 -10.77 -12.06 -4.95
N TYR A 388 -10.00 -11.05 -4.53
CA TYR A 388 -10.45 -10.05 -3.57
C TYR A 388 -11.58 -9.21 -4.18
N LYS A 389 -12.54 -8.84 -3.34
CA LYS A 389 -13.66 -8.00 -3.76
C LYS A 389 -13.41 -6.57 -3.31
N LEU A 390 -13.38 -5.65 -4.26
CA LEU A 390 -13.34 -4.23 -3.93
C LEU A 390 -14.72 -3.78 -3.47
N PRO A 391 -14.78 -3.03 -2.36
CA PRO A 391 -16.05 -2.57 -1.85
C PRO A 391 -16.67 -1.55 -2.81
N LYS A 392 -17.95 -1.75 -3.15
CA LYS A 392 -18.63 -0.97 -4.21
C LYS A 392 -18.74 0.53 -3.89
N GLU A 393 -18.71 0.86 -2.61
CA GLU A 393 -18.87 2.19 -2.04
C GLU A 393 -17.67 3.12 -2.31
N PHE A 394 -16.53 2.60 -2.79
CA PHE A 394 -15.24 3.29 -2.78
C PHE A 394 -14.64 3.50 -4.19
N ALA A 395 -15.47 3.86 -5.19
CA ALA A 395 -15.10 4.05 -6.61
C ALA A 395 -13.97 3.10 -7.08
N PRO A 396 -14.31 1.82 -7.32
CA PRO A 396 -13.36 0.71 -7.40
C PRO A 396 -12.07 0.94 -8.20
N PRO A 397 -12.05 1.63 -9.36
CA PRO A 397 -10.81 1.82 -10.10
C PRO A 397 -9.71 2.52 -9.28
N GLN A 398 -10.06 3.44 -8.37
CA GLN A 398 -9.06 4.22 -7.64
C GLN A 398 -8.30 3.42 -6.57
N LEU A 399 -8.90 2.31 -6.11
CA LEU A 399 -8.28 1.36 -5.20
C LEU A 399 -7.43 0.31 -5.92
N VAL A 400 -7.75 -0.01 -7.19
CA VAL A 400 -6.98 -0.99 -7.97
C VAL A 400 -5.52 -0.57 -8.03
N GLY A 401 -4.64 -1.50 -7.68
CA GLY A 401 -3.20 -1.26 -7.64
C GLY A 401 -2.69 -0.71 -6.31
N LYS A 402 -3.52 -0.26 -5.36
CA LYS A 402 -3.02 0.35 -4.12
C LYS A 402 -2.51 -0.72 -3.14
N PRO A 403 -1.29 -0.58 -2.62
CA PRO A 403 -0.72 -1.59 -1.72
C PRO A 403 -1.22 -1.50 -0.28
N GLU A 404 -1.64 -0.31 0.14
CA GLU A 404 -2.13 -0.03 1.49
C GLU A 404 -3.35 0.90 1.43
N ASN A 405 -4.05 0.99 2.56
CA ASN A 405 -5.07 2.00 2.77
C ASN A 405 -4.46 3.40 2.79
N ALA A 406 -5.27 4.43 2.50
CA ALA A 406 -4.86 5.80 2.81
C ALA A 406 -4.69 5.99 4.33
N PRO A 407 -3.81 6.93 4.75
CA PRO A 407 -3.70 7.33 6.15
C PRO A 407 -5.04 7.82 6.70
N VAL A 408 -5.32 7.54 7.98
CA VAL A 408 -6.56 8.00 8.65
C VAL A 408 -6.63 9.53 8.71
N TYR A 409 -5.49 10.16 8.96
CA TYR A 409 -5.31 11.60 8.87
C TYR A 409 -4.01 11.92 8.14
N THR A 410 -4.00 13.06 7.46
CA THR A 410 -2.83 13.71 6.93
C THR A 410 -2.67 15.08 7.56
N ALA A 411 -1.44 15.53 7.73
CA ALA A 411 -1.12 16.89 8.17
C ALA A 411 -0.46 17.64 7.01
N SER A 412 -1.00 18.80 6.66
CA SER A 412 -0.48 19.65 5.58
C SER A 412 0.17 20.90 6.16
N PHE A 413 1.46 21.07 5.85
CA PHE A 413 2.30 22.19 6.25
C PHE A 413 2.41 23.15 5.08
N HIS A 414 1.88 24.36 5.25
CA HIS A 414 2.00 25.45 4.30
C HIS A 414 3.17 26.32 4.70
N TYR A 415 4.20 26.40 3.89
CA TYR A 415 5.41 27.15 4.22
C TYR A 415 6.04 27.82 3.01
N ALA A 416 6.82 28.88 3.24
CA ALA A 416 7.61 29.55 2.22
C ALA A 416 9.10 29.49 2.59
N VAL A 417 9.96 29.28 1.60
CA VAL A 417 11.41 29.28 1.76
C VAL A 417 11.96 30.57 1.18
N ASN A 418 12.72 31.33 1.97
CA ASN A 418 13.38 32.57 1.55
C ASN A 418 12.47 33.59 0.87
N GLY A 419 11.21 33.70 1.32
CA GLY A 419 10.22 34.61 0.72
C GLY A 419 9.65 34.17 -0.63
N GLY A 420 9.93 32.94 -1.06
CA GLY A 420 9.36 32.32 -2.26
C GLY A 420 7.86 31.97 -2.13
N PRO A 421 7.27 31.34 -3.16
CA PRO A 421 5.88 30.88 -3.13
C PRO A 421 5.62 29.90 -2.00
N VAL A 422 4.38 29.89 -1.49
CA VAL A 422 3.94 28.92 -0.48
C VAL A 422 3.91 27.52 -1.08
N GLN A 423 4.68 26.64 -0.48
CA GLN A 423 4.71 25.20 -0.70
C GLN A 423 3.72 24.51 0.24
N VAL A 424 3.25 23.33 -0.14
CA VAL A 424 2.45 22.44 0.70
C VAL A 424 3.16 21.10 0.79
N CYS A 425 3.54 20.71 2.01
CA CYS A 425 4.02 19.36 2.29
C CYS A 425 2.98 18.63 3.13
N THR A 426 2.53 17.47 2.66
CA THR A 426 1.52 16.65 3.33
C THR A 426 2.16 15.35 3.80
N VAL A 427 2.04 15.06 5.10
CA VAL A 427 2.57 13.84 5.72
C VAL A 427 1.44 13.04 6.39
N PRO A 428 1.53 11.70 6.44
CA PRO A 428 0.59 10.89 7.20
C PRO A 428 0.72 11.17 8.69
N VAL A 429 -0.41 11.16 9.41
CA VAL A 429 -0.40 11.13 10.87
C VAL A 429 -0.13 9.70 11.32
N GLN A 430 0.94 9.50 12.07
CA GLN A 430 1.43 8.19 12.49
C GLN A 430 1.64 8.14 14.00
N TYR A 431 1.74 6.93 14.56
CA TYR A 431 2.22 6.74 15.92
C TYR A 431 3.72 6.44 15.88
N LYS A 432 4.49 7.21 16.63
CA LYS A 432 5.95 7.06 16.74
C LYS A 432 6.31 6.49 18.09
N HIS A 433 7.13 5.45 18.08
CA HIS A 433 7.68 4.84 19.29
C HIS A 433 9.14 4.42 19.06
N THR A 434 9.84 4.07 20.13
CA THR A 434 11.24 3.61 20.06
C THR A 434 11.32 2.18 20.57
N ASP A 435 11.81 1.29 19.71
CA ASP A 435 12.19 -0.06 20.10
C ASP A 435 13.69 -0.07 20.46
N PRO A 436 14.11 -0.72 21.57
CA PRO A 436 15.51 -0.75 21.98
C PRO A 436 16.47 -1.40 20.97
N THR A 437 15.95 -2.25 20.07
CA THR A 437 16.73 -2.98 19.06
C THR A 437 16.62 -2.34 17.68
N LEU A 438 15.41 -1.90 17.30
CA LEU A 438 15.10 -1.40 15.96
C LEU A 438 15.15 0.13 15.85
N GLY A 439 15.22 0.84 16.97
CA GLY A 439 15.27 2.31 17.01
C GLY A 439 13.90 2.94 16.83
N GLU A 440 13.85 4.06 16.10
CA GLU A 440 12.63 4.81 15.85
C GLU A 440 11.72 4.07 14.86
N LEU A 441 10.48 3.78 15.29
CA LEU A 441 9.49 3.06 14.51
C LEU A 441 8.22 3.89 14.35
N TYR A 442 7.68 3.87 13.14
CA TYR A 442 6.45 4.55 12.77
C TYR A 442 5.38 3.52 12.43
N GLN A 443 4.22 3.65 13.05
CA GLN A 443 3.05 2.81 12.82
C GLN A 443 1.90 3.67 12.27
N PRO A 444 1.18 3.21 11.23
CA PRO A 444 -0.06 3.88 10.81
C PRO A 444 -1.07 3.98 11.96
N LEU A 445 -1.72 5.13 12.09
CA LEU A 445 -2.82 5.28 13.04
C LEU A 445 -4.00 4.39 12.61
N ALA A 446 -4.53 3.59 13.53
CA ALA A 446 -5.70 2.75 13.29
C ALA A 446 -6.95 3.26 14.03
N VAL A 447 -8.10 3.20 13.37
CA VAL A 447 -9.41 3.45 14.00
C VAL A 447 -9.98 2.13 14.50
N VAL A 448 -10.33 2.07 15.79
CA VAL A 448 -10.87 0.88 16.46
C VAL A 448 -12.26 1.17 17.05
N PRO A 449 -13.10 0.15 17.28
CA PRO A 449 -14.33 0.32 18.06
C PRO A 449 -14.02 0.66 19.53
N PRO A 450 -14.98 1.21 20.30
CA PRO A 450 -14.83 1.43 21.74
C PRO A 450 -14.43 0.19 22.53
N VAL A 451 -14.90 -0.99 22.10
CA VAL A 451 -14.48 -2.30 22.61
C VAL A 451 -14.25 -3.25 21.44
N MET A 452 -13.11 -3.93 21.46
CA MET A 452 -12.74 -4.97 20.51
C MET A 452 -13.01 -6.34 21.13
N VAL A 453 -13.46 -7.28 20.30
CA VAL A 453 -13.85 -8.63 20.72
C VAL A 453 -13.08 -9.65 19.89
N ASN A 454 -12.16 -10.36 20.52
CA ASN A 454 -11.26 -11.31 19.89
C ASN A 454 -11.59 -12.75 20.31
N ILE A 455 -11.80 -13.62 19.33
CA ILE A 455 -11.70 -15.08 19.49
C ILE A 455 -10.35 -15.48 18.87
N PRO A 456 -9.53 -16.31 19.53
CA PRO A 456 -8.25 -16.75 18.97
C PRO A 456 -8.38 -17.30 17.53
N PRO A 457 -7.61 -16.79 16.55
CA PRO A 457 -7.84 -17.03 15.11
C PRO A 457 -7.75 -18.48 14.64
N ALA A 458 -7.02 -19.35 15.35
CA ALA A 458 -6.66 -20.68 14.89
C ALA A 458 -7.58 -21.82 15.39
N ARG A 459 -8.87 -21.57 15.65
CA ARG A 459 -9.76 -22.58 16.23
C ARG A 459 -11.10 -22.69 15.52
N ALA A 460 -11.17 -23.57 14.53
CA ALA A 460 -12.42 -24.23 14.19
C ALA A 460 -12.86 -25.07 15.41
N TYR A 461 -14.02 -24.77 16.00
CA TYR A 461 -14.55 -25.58 17.10
C TYR A 461 -15.34 -26.77 16.52
N VAL A 462 -14.67 -27.92 16.42
CA VAL A 462 -15.30 -29.16 15.93
C VAL A 462 -15.93 -29.93 17.09
N PHE A 463 -17.17 -30.36 16.97
CA PHE A 463 -17.86 -31.17 18.00
C PHE A 463 -18.27 -32.52 17.40
N ALA A 464 -17.80 -33.61 18.01
CA ALA A 464 -18.21 -34.97 17.65
C ALA A 464 -19.37 -35.50 18.52
N ASP A 465 -19.64 -34.81 19.62
CA ASP A 465 -20.63 -35.16 20.64
C ASP A 465 -21.14 -33.87 21.34
N GLN A 466 -21.90 -34.04 22.43
CA GLN A 466 -22.46 -32.94 23.22
C GLN A 466 -21.51 -32.43 24.31
N GLN A 467 -20.25 -32.87 24.33
CA GLN A 467 -19.31 -32.42 25.36
C GLN A 467 -18.97 -30.94 25.16
N PRO A 468 -19.05 -30.12 26.23
CA PRO A 468 -18.81 -28.69 26.11
C PRO A 468 -17.33 -28.41 25.83
N LYS A 469 -17.06 -27.44 24.96
CA LYS A 469 -15.71 -26.93 24.68
C LYS A 469 -15.60 -25.49 25.12
N GLN A 470 -14.43 -25.15 25.65
CA GLN A 470 -14.13 -23.80 26.11
C GLN A 470 -13.80 -22.88 24.93
N VAL A 471 -14.53 -21.77 24.84
CA VAL A 471 -14.32 -20.68 23.89
C VAL A 471 -13.81 -19.46 24.68
N PRO A 472 -12.49 -19.21 24.71
CA PRO A 472 -11.95 -17.98 25.27
C PRO A 472 -12.29 -16.80 24.35
N VAL A 473 -12.86 -15.75 24.94
CA VAL A 473 -13.15 -14.49 24.27
C VAL A 473 -12.43 -13.38 25.02
N THR A 474 -11.53 -12.69 24.33
CA THR A 474 -10.78 -11.56 24.90
C THR A 474 -11.42 -10.25 24.46
N LEU A 475 -11.87 -9.47 25.43
CA LEU A 475 -12.23 -8.08 25.24
C LEU A 475 -10.98 -7.22 25.39
N ARG A 476 -10.84 -6.21 24.52
CA ARG A 476 -9.83 -5.17 24.66
C ARG A 476 -10.47 -3.79 24.52
N ALA A 477 -10.18 -2.90 25.46
CA ALA A 477 -10.73 -1.55 25.47
C ALA A 477 -10.09 -0.66 24.39
N GLY A 478 -10.91 -0.11 23.49
CA GLY A 478 -10.47 0.93 22.54
C GLY A 478 -10.32 2.30 23.19
N GLN A 479 -11.09 2.56 24.26
CA GLN A 479 -11.03 3.77 25.10
C GLN A 479 -11.20 3.43 26.58
N ALA A 480 -10.89 4.37 27.46
CA ALA A 480 -11.11 4.22 28.90
C ALA A 480 -12.62 4.20 29.26
N GLY A 481 -12.95 3.53 30.36
CA GLY A 481 -14.29 3.54 30.96
C GLY A 481 -15.37 2.79 30.18
N VAL A 482 -15.00 1.77 29.39
CA VAL A 482 -15.97 1.02 28.60
C VAL A 482 -16.52 -0.15 29.42
N ALA A 483 -17.83 -0.12 29.64
CA ALA A 483 -18.54 -1.14 30.39
C ALA A 483 -19.77 -1.63 29.62
N GLY A 484 -20.12 -2.90 29.82
CA GLY A 484 -21.18 -3.52 29.04
C GLY A 484 -21.38 -4.98 29.36
N SER A 485 -21.93 -5.71 28.40
CA SER A 485 -22.15 -7.15 28.50
C SER A 485 -21.61 -7.89 27.28
N LEU A 486 -21.06 -9.09 27.51
CA LEU A 486 -20.50 -9.96 26.48
C LEU A 486 -21.32 -11.25 26.41
N ALA A 487 -21.65 -11.68 25.19
CA ALA A 487 -22.32 -12.95 24.93
C ALA A 487 -21.77 -13.62 23.67
N LEU A 488 -21.96 -14.94 23.56
CA LEU A 488 -21.79 -15.67 22.31
C LEU A 488 -23.14 -15.76 21.58
N GLN A 489 -23.17 -15.30 20.34
CA GLN A 489 -24.22 -15.63 19.40
C GLN A 489 -23.91 -16.99 18.79
N VAL A 490 -24.76 -17.97 19.14
CA VAL A 490 -24.61 -19.38 18.76
C VAL A 490 -25.76 -19.82 17.82
N PRO A 491 -25.59 -20.89 17.03
CA PRO A 491 -26.64 -21.39 16.14
C PRO A 491 -27.85 -21.96 16.91
N ALA A 492 -28.98 -22.12 16.22
CA ALA A 492 -30.15 -22.76 16.81
C ALA A 492 -29.83 -24.20 17.28
N GLY A 493 -30.28 -24.57 18.48
CA GLY A 493 -29.97 -25.86 19.11
C GLY A 493 -28.60 -25.91 19.79
N TRP A 494 -27.87 -24.80 19.88
CA TRP A 494 -26.62 -24.69 20.64
C TRP A 494 -26.79 -23.85 21.89
N GLN A 495 -25.87 -24.03 22.84
CA GLN A 495 -25.86 -23.28 24.09
C GLN A 495 -24.45 -22.81 24.44
N ALA A 496 -24.35 -21.58 24.92
CA ALA A 496 -23.16 -21.03 25.57
C ALA A 496 -23.44 -20.76 27.06
N GLU A 497 -22.52 -21.15 27.95
CA GLU A 497 -22.59 -20.90 29.39
C GLU A 497 -21.31 -20.19 29.88
N PRO A 498 -21.41 -19.07 30.63
CA PRO A 498 -22.63 -18.32 30.94
C PRO A 498 -23.26 -17.71 29.67
N ALA A 499 -24.58 -17.43 29.70
CA ALA A 499 -25.26 -16.83 28.55
C ALA A 499 -24.76 -15.40 28.26
N THR A 500 -24.50 -14.63 29.33
CA THR A 500 -24.00 -13.26 29.27
C THR A 500 -23.06 -13.00 30.45
N VAL A 501 -22.01 -12.19 30.24
CA VAL A 501 -21.06 -11.75 31.28
C VAL A 501 -20.95 -10.22 31.25
N ALA A 502 -21.10 -9.57 32.40
CA ALA A 502 -20.84 -8.15 32.52
C ALA A 502 -19.32 -7.87 32.52
N PHE A 503 -18.90 -6.77 31.90
CA PHE A 503 -17.50 -6.32 31.90
C PHE A 503 -17.41 -4.83 32.21
N ASN A 504 -16.25 -4.42 32.74
CA ASN A 504 -15.92 -3.03 33.00
C ASN A 504 -14.41 -2.82 32.85
N LEU A 505 -14.01 -2.22 31.74
CA LEU A 505 -12.62 -1.94 31.38
C LEU A 505 -12.33 -0.47 31.72
N LYS A 506 -11.46 -0.23 32.70
CA LYS A 506 -11.28 1.11 33.29
C LYS A 506 -10.39 1.98 32.42
N ASN A 507 -9.29 1.44 31.94
CA ASN A 507 -8.32 2.14 31.10
C ASN A 507 -8.43 1.72 29.64
N LYS A 508 -7.92 2.57 28.76
CA LYS A 508 -7.67 2.21 27.37
C LYS A 508 -6.67 1.04 27.34
N ASP A 509 -6.88 0.10 26.41
CA ASP A 509 -6.08 -1.11 26.26
C ASP A 509 -6.17 -2.11 27.43
N ASP A 510 -7.02 -1.88 28.44
CA ASP A 510 -7.37 -2.93 29.41
C ASP A 510 -7.94 -4.15 28.65
N GLU A 511 -7.50 -5.34 29.05
CA GLU A 511 -7.98 -6.61 28.51
C GLU A 511 -8.72 -7.43 29.57
N GLN A 512 -9.77 -8.13 29.14
CA GLN A 512 -10.48 -9.11 29.95
C GLN A 512 -10.80 -10.34 29.10
N THR A 513 -10.31 -11.51 29.52
CA THR A 513 -10.68 -12.78 28.88
C THR A 513 -11.81 -13.45 29.65
N VAL A 514 -12.89 -13.79 28.94
CA VAL A 514 -14.03 -14.54 29.43
C VAL A 514 -14.06 -15.90 28.76
N ASN A 515 -14.22 -16.96 29.55
CA ASN A 515 -14.29 -18.32 29.06
C ASN A 515 -15.75 -18.77 29.01
N PHE A 516 -16.26 -19.02 27.81
CA PHE A 516 -17.58 -19.60 27.61
C PHE A 516 -17.47 -21.11 27.39
N MET A 517 -18.43 -21.88 27.87
CA MET A 517 -18.61 -23.28 27.56
C MET A 517 -19.66 -23.41 26.45
N LEU A 518 -19.23 -23.81 25.26
CA LEU A 518 -20.08 -24.01 24.09
C LEU A 518 -20.41 -25.50 23.95
N ARG A 519 -21.69 -25.85 23.79
CA ARG A 519 -22.12 -27.23 23.49
C ARG A 519 -23.31 -27.30 22.52
N PRO A 520 -23.41 -28.32 21.66
CA PRO A 520 -24.64 -28.62 20.96
C PRO A 520 -25.62 -29.31 21.92
N LEU A 521 -26.91 -28.98 21.81
CA LEU A 521 -27.99 -29.66 22.54
C LEU A 521 -28.47 -30.90 21.76
N ALA A 522 -29.26 -31.74 22.43
CA ALA A 522 -29.89 -32.88 21.78
C ALA A 522 -30.76 -32.41 20.57
N GLY A 523 -30.51 -33.01 19.40
CA GLY A 523 -31.20 -32.64 18.17
C GLY A 523 -30.62 -31.45 17.41
N ALA A 524 -29.47 -30.90 17.84
CA ALA A 524 -28.73 -29.91 17.04
C ALA A 524 -28.39 -30.51 15.66
N ALA A 525 -28.68 -29.77 14.60
CA ALA A 525 -28.38 -30.21 13.24
C ALA A 525 -26.86 -30.30 13.02
N ALA A 526 -26.42 -31.39 12.40
CA ALA A 526 -25.04 -31.51 11.94
C ALA A 526 -24.80 -30.50 10.79
N GLY A 527 -23.66 -29.82 10.80
CA GLY A 527 -23.30 -28.88 9.76
C GLY A 527 -22.24 -27.88 10.20
N LYS A 528 -21.97 -26.92 9.31
CA LYS A 528 -21.10 -25.77 9.56
C LYS A 528 -21.98 -24.57 9.94
N ALA A 529 -21.58 -23.79 10.93
CA ALA A 529 -22.30 -22.59 11.35
C ALA A 529 -21.34 -21.55 11.94
N GLU A 530 -21.74 -20.28 11.91
CA GLU A 530 -20.95 -19.17 12.45
C GLU A 530 -21.10 -19.07 13.97
N LEU A 531 -19.97 -18.89 14.65
CA LEU A 531 -19.89 -18.50 16.05
C LEU A 531 -19.43 -17.05 16.12
N ARG A 532 -20.18 -16.19 16.81
CA ARG A 532 -19.81 -14.78 16.96
C ARG A 532 -19.84 -14.35 18.41
N ALA A 533 -18.77 -13.68 18.86
CA ALA A 533 -18.77 -13.00 20.15
C ALA A 533 -19.26 -11.55 19.97
N VAL A 534 -20.13 -11.10 20.87
CA VAL A 534 -20.77 -9.78 20.79
C VAL A 534 -20.68 -9.08 22.14
N ALA A 535 -20.02 -7.93 22.17
CA ALA A 535 -20.06 -6.99 23.28
C ALA A 535 -21.17 -5.95 23.05
N THR A 536 -21.99 -5.69 24.05
CA THR A 536 -23.03 -4.66 24.04
C THR A 536 -22.65 -3.56 25.01
N VAL A 537 -22.50 -2.33 24.52
CA VAL A 537 -22.22 -1.12 25.30
C VAL A 537 -23.35 -0.13 25.06
N GLY A 538 -24.12 0.19 26.09
CA GLY A 538 -25.37 0.93 25.91
C GLY A 538 -26.34 0.17 24.99
N THR A 539 -26.73 0.78 23.87
CA THR A 539 -27.58 0.16 22.83
C THR A 539 -26.78 -0.40 21.64
N GLU A 540 -25.47 -0.17 21.59
CA GLU A 540 -24.62 -0.57 20.47
C GLU A 540 -24.00 -1.94 20.68
N LYS A 541 -23.83 -2.68 19.56
CA LYS A 541 -23.24 -4.01 19.53
C LYS A 541 -21.93 -4.00 18.75
N TYR A 542 -20.88 -4.57 19.33
CA TYR A 542 -19.55 -4.69 18.75
C TYR A 542 -19.16 -6.15 18.64
N SER A 543 -18.67 -6.55 17.46
CA SER A 543 -18.27 -7.94 17.15
C SER A 543 -17.00 -8.01 16.30
N ARG A 544 -16.18 -6.94 16.34
CA ARG A 544 -14.90 -6.86 15.64
C ARG A 544 -13.76 -6.90 16.63
N GLY A 545 -12.75 -7.71 16.34
CA GLY A 545 -11.49 -7.75 17.08
C GLY A 545 -10.39 -6.96 16.39
N ILE A 546 -9.20 -6.97 16.99
CA ILE A 546 -7.97 -6.47 16.37
C ILE A 546 -6.96 -7.60 16.19
N GLN A 547 -6.35 -7.69 15.01
CA GLN A 547 -5.21 -8.56 14.75
C GLN A 547 -4.08 -7.70 14.25
N GLN A 548 -2.99 -7.65 15.01
CA GLN A 548 -1.78 -6.96 14.59
C GLN A 548 -0.95 -7.92 13.74
N ILE A 549 -0.63 -7.48 12.53
CA ILE A 549 0.33 -8.14 11.64
C ILE A 549 1.65 -7.40 11.87
N ILE A 550 2.65 -8.09 12.41
CA ILE A 550 3.93 -7.52 12.85
C ILE A 550 5.00 -7.78 11.80
#